data_AF-A0A927YEE2-F1
#
_entry.id   AF-A0A927YEE2-F1
#
_cell.length_a   1.000
_cell.length_b   1.000
_cell.length_c   1.000
_cell.angle_alpha   90.00
_cell.angle_beta   90.00
_cell.angle_gamma   90.00
#
_symmetry.space_group_name_H-M   'P 1'
#
loop_
_entity.id
_entity.type
_entity.pdbx_description
1 polymer ?
#
loop_
_entity_poly.entity_id
_entity_poly.type
_entity_poly.pdbx_seq_one_letter_code
_entity_poly.pdbx_strand_id
1 'polypeptide(L)'
;MKQVKRILVVLTALALCVGYFLSAPITAQAEGEPVTYYLKDVAGEWRYQVGGWDEKGSHHELYYMYFDLKDGDLMVIDGSIGINLTIDVKLKNLTILNNPAAVVSTKGVDEFYALNGSTSAITGDVNRADVYDGCVVNFNSNVKKLNVYSEKTDLLSSTVAVVGTADQVYAGGVSGKHFEFYNFAPGSLLIENGTLKTAEAKYSTQPSAGTSTTTPSAPSDQYDEVPKTTDVRLNPMWLVLVAGVCFAGSYVLKKKIH
;
A
#
# COMPACT_ATOMS: atom_id res chain seq x y z
N MET A 1 4.29 -55.31 -19.50
CA MET A 1 2.97 -54.66 -19.70
C MET A 1 2.34 -54.01 -18.45
N LYS A 2 2.71 -54.36 -17.20
CA LYS A 2 2.18 -53.68 -16.00
C LYS A 2 2.83 -52.32 -15.66
N GLN A 3 4.08 -52.09 -16.08
CA GLN A 3 4.82 -50.83 -15.82
C GLN A 3 4.46 -49.71 -16.82
N VAL A 4 4.06 -50.04 -18.06
CA VAL A 4 3.66 -49.06 -19.09
C VAL A 4 2.27 -48.48 -18.82
N LYS A 5 1.36 -49.27 -18.23
CA LYS A 5 0.02 -48.82 -17.83
C LYS A 5 0.03 -47.81 -16.67
N ARG A 6 1.07 -47.80 -15.84
CA ARG A 6 1.20 -46.84 -14.72
C ARG A 6 1.67 -45.45 -15.19
N ILE A 7 2.50 -45.39 -16.22
CA ILE A 7 3.01 -44.13 -16.78
C ILE A 7 1.92 -43.39 -17.58
N LEU A 8 1.09 -44.12 -18.32
CA LEU A 8 0.00 -43.53 -19.09
C LEU A 8 -1.09 -42.90 -18.20
N VAL A 9 -1.36 -43.46 -17.02
CA VAL A 9 -2.36 -42.92 -16.07
C VAL A 9 -1.86 -41.63 -15.40
N VAL A 10 -0.56 -41.48 -15.18
CA VAL A 10 0.03 -40.26 -14.60
C VAL A 10 0.02 -39.09 -15.60
N LEU A 11 0.19 -39.38 -16.91
CA LEU A 11 0.14 -38.35 -17.96
C LEU A 11 -1.28 -37.81 -18.21
N THR A 12 -2.33 -38.63 -18.05
CA THR A 12 -3.71 -38.16 -18.17
C THR A 12 -4.15 -37.32 -16.95
N ALA A 13 -3.63 -37.61 -15.76
CA ALA A 13 -3.89 -36.80 -14.56
C ALA A 13 -3.17 -35.44 -14.61
N LEU A 14 -1.96 -35.37 -15.18
CA LEU A 14 -1.23 -34.11 -15.33
C LEU A 14 -1.88 -33.16 -16.37
N ALA A 15 -2.50 -33.72 -17.42
CA ALA A 15 -3.21 -32.92 -18.42
C ALA A 15 -4.51 -32.30 -17.87
N LEU A 16 -5.19 -32.97 -16.93
CA LEU A 16 -6.37 -32.41 -16.24
C LEU A 16 -5.99 -31.30 -15.24
N CYS A 17 -4.81 -31.37 -14.62
CA CYS A 17 -4.33 -30.30 -13.73
C CYS A 17 -3.79 -29.08 -14.50
N VAL A 18 -3.17 -29.25 -15.67
CA VAL A 18 -2.64 -28.12 -16.45
C VAL A 18 -3.71 -27.46 -17.32
N GLY A 19 -4.71 -28.22 -17.79
CA GLY A 19 -5.83 -27.68 -18.57
C GLY A 19 -6.79 -26.76 -17.79
N TYR A 20 -6.87 -26.92 -16.47
CA TYR A 20 -7.75 -26.09 -15.62
C TYR A 20 -7.11 -24.76 -15.19
N PHE A 21 -5.77 -24.63 -15.29
CA PHE A 21 -5.05 -23.44 -14.85
C PHE A 21 -4.68 -22.44 -15.96
N LEU A 22 -5.00 -22.72 -17.23
CA LEU A 22 -4.62 -21.86 -18.37
C LEU A 22 -5.80 -21.20 -19.11
N SER A 23 -7.04 -21.41 -18.66
CA SER A 23 -8.22 -20.78 -19.27
C SER A 23 -9.15 -20.07 -18.28
N ALA A 24 -8.84 -20.08 -16.98
CA ALA A 24 -9.44 -19.09 -16.10
C ALA A 24 -8.73 -17.76 -16.41
N PRO A 25 -9.44 -16.68 -16.79
CA PRO A 25 -8.83 -15.37 -16.63
C PRO A 25 -8.32 -15.31 -15.19
N ILE A 26 -7.10 -14.79 -14.98
CA ILE A 26 -6.76 -14.20 -13.70
C ILE A 26 -7.67 -12.98 -13.61
N THR A 27 -8.95 -13.21 -13.31
CA THR A 27 -9.70 -12.26 -12.55
C THR A 27 -8.94 -12.22 -11.24
N ALA A 28 -8.14 -11.16 -11.04
CA ALA A 28 -7.98 -10.64 -9.70
C ALA A 28 -9.40 -10.66 -9.13
N GLN A 29 -9.65 -11.58 -8.21
CA GLN A 29 -10.90 -11.60 -7.48
C GLN A 29 -11.00 -10.16 -6.98
N ALA A 30 -12.04 -9.43 -7.39
CA ALA A 30 -12.30 -8.13 -6.82
C ALA A 30 -12.32 -8.39 -5.31
N GLU A 31 -11.26 -7.96 -4.63
CA GLU A 31 -11.19 -7.95 -3.18
C GLU A 31 -12.49 -7.29 -2.78
N GLY A 32 -13.33 -8.00 -2.02
CA GLY A 32 -14.67 -7.53 -1.70
C GLY A 32 -14.61 -6.08 -1.24
N GLU A 33 -15.64 -5.29 -1.56
CA GLU A 33 -15.68 -3.86 -1.25
C GLU A 33 -15.06 -3.57 0.12
N PRO A 34 -14.11 -2.62 0.22
CA PRO A 34 -13.42 -2.33 1.45
C PRO A 34 -14.38 -2.19 2.64
N VAL A 35 -14.13 -2.93 3.71
CA VAL A 35 -14.98 -2.94 4.89
C VAL A 35 -14.43 -1.94 5.90
N THR A 36 -15.31 -1.10 6.46
CA THR A 36 -14.94 -0.19 7.54
C THR A 36 -15.16 -0.85 8.89
N TYR A 37 -14.12 -0.87 9.72
CA TYR A 37 -14.19 -1.26 11.12
C TYR A 37 -14.08 0.00 11.99
N TYR A 38 -15.16 0.33 12.68
CA TYR A 38 -15.21 1.46 13.60
C TYR A 38 -15.02 0.97 15.03
N LEU A 39 -13.93 1.37 15.67
CA LEU A 39 -13.57 1.00 17.03
C LEU A 39 -13.91 2.14 17.97
N LYS A 40 -14.53 1.80 19.10
CA LYS A 40 -14.85 2.75 20.18
C LYS A 40 -14.72 2.16 21.57
N ASP A 41 -14.33 2.97 22.55
CA ASP A 41 -14.38 2.59 23.95
C ASP A 41 -15.81 2.70 24.49
N VAL A 42 -16.33 1.61 25.00
CA VAL A 42 -17.66 1.51 25.62
C VAL A 42 -17.46 1.03 27.04
N ALA A 43 -17.80 1.88 28.01
CA ALA A 43 -17.64 1.59 29.44
C ALA A 43 -16.23 1.11 29.84
N GLY A 44 -15.19 1.67 29.20
CA GLY A 44 -13.79 1.34 29.47
C GLY A 44 -13.24 0.14 28.70
N GLU A 45 -14.03 -0.47 27.81
CA GLU A 45 -13.60 -1.59 26.97
C GLU A 45 -13.66 -1.22 25.49
N TRP A 46 -12.67 -1.65 24.72
CA TRP A 46 -12.69 -1.46 23.28
C TRP A 46 -13.64 -2.44 22.59
N ARG A 47 -14.53 -1.90 21.78
CA ARG A 47 -15.50 -2.62 20.96
C ARG A 47 -15.40 -2.14 19.52
N TYR A 48 -15.96 -2.91 18.59
CA TYR A 48 -16.07 -2.48 17.20
C TYR A 48 -17.46 -2.72 16.61
N GLN A 49 -17.76 -1.94 15.58
CA GLN A 49 -18.87 -2.15 14.65
C GLN A 49 -18.35 -2.14 13.22
N VAL A 50 -19.06 -2.82 12.32
CA VAL A 50 -18.81 -2.74 10.88
C VAL A 50 -19.64 -1.59 10.30
N GLY A 51 -18.99 -0.73 9.51
CA GLY A 51 -19.59 0.50 9.00
C GLY A 51 -19.33 1.69 9.91
N GLY A 52 -20.35 2.55 10.09
CA GLY A 52 -20.30 3.66 11.03
C GLY A 52 -20.73 3.24 12.44
N TRP A 53 -20.42 4.07 13.44
CA TRP A 53 -20.83 3.83 14.82
C TRP A 53 -22.29 4.22 15.06
N ASP A 54 -23.09 3.29 15.58
CA ASP A 54 -24.41 3.51 16.16
C ASP A 54 -24.36 3.23 17.67
N GLU A 55 -24.63 4.26 18.48
CA GLU A 55 -24.64 4.17 19.95
C GLU A 55 -25.69 3.18 20.50
N LYS A 56 -26.71 2.84 19.70
CA LYS A 56 -27.73 1.83 20.05
C LYS A 56 -27.49 0.48 19.37
N GLY A 57 -26.51 0.42 18.48
CA GLY A 57 -26.16 -0.76 17.72
C GLY A 57 -25.49 -1.82 18.59
N SER A 58 -25.60 -3.08 18.17
CA SER A 58 -24.78 -4.13 18.77
C SER A 58 -23.32 -3.93 18.36
N HIS A 59 -22.41 -4.13 19.32
CA HIS A 59 -20.98 -4.02 19.10
C HIS A 59 -20.28 -5.34 19.49
N HIS A 60 -19.10 -5.57 18.92
CA HIS A 60 -18.36 -6.81 19.08
C HIS A 60 -17.02 -6.57 19.79
N GLU A 61 -16.50 -7.58 20.49
CA GLU A 61 -15.14 -7.60 21.02
C GLU A 61 -14.12 -7.52 19.88
N LEU A 62 -13.04 -6.75 20.05
CA LEU A 62 -11.99 -6.61 19.01
C LEU A 62 -11.43 -7.94 18.50
N TYR A 63 -11.47 -9.00 19.31
CA TYR A 63 -11.03 -10.34 18.91
C TYR A 63 -11.68 -10.80 17.60
N TYR A 64 -12.97 -10.54 17.39
CA TYR A 64 -13.67 -10.97 16.17
C TYR A 64 -13.25 -10.17 14.93
N MET A 65 -12.87 -8.89 15.10
CA MET A 65 -12.37 -8.06 14.01
C MET A 65 -11.13 -8.69 13.37
N TYR A 66 -10.20 -9.21 14.16
CA TYR A 66 -8.94 -9.78 13.65
C TYR A 66 -9.13 -10.98 12.71
N PHE A 67 -10.28 -11.66 12.73
CA PHE A 67 -10.56 -12.79 11.84
C PHE A 67 -10.96 -12.35 10.43
N ASP A 68 -11.72 -11.26 10.35
CA ASP A 68 -12.35 -10.81 9.10
C ASP A 68 -11.57 -9.67 8.44
N LEU A 69 -10.75 -8.95 9.21
CA LEU A 69 -9.92 -7.86 8.74
C LEU A 69 -8.91 -8.36 7.69
N LYS A 70 -8.91 -7.72 6.52
CA LYS A 70 -8.03 -8.06 5.39
C LYS A 70 -7.36 -6.81 4.81
N ASP A 71 -6.42 -7.03 3.90
CA ASP A 71 -5.79 -5.96 3.14
C ASP A 71 -6.87 -5.12 2.41
N GLY A 72 -6.65 -3.81 2.36
CA GLY A 72 -7.57 -2.87 1.69
C GLY A 72 -8.76 -2.41 2.54
N ASP A 73 -8.98 -2.97 3.73
CA ASP A 73 -10.04 -2.50 4.64
C ASP A 73 -9.71 -1.15 5.29
N LEU A 74 -10.72 -0.54 5.91
CA LEU A 74 -10.65 0.75 6.57
C LEU A 74 -10.81 0.58 8.08
N MET A 75 -10.12 1.42 8.84
CA MET A 75 -10.23 1.44 10.29
C MET A 75 -10.41 2.85 10.81
N VAL A 76 -11.39 3.04 11.69
CA VAL A 76 -11.57 4.27 12.47
C VAL A 76 -11.37 3.92 13.93
N ILE A 77 -10.48 4.63 14.61
CA ILE A 77 -10.26 4.52 16.05
C ILE A 77 -10.78 5.81 16.68
N ASP A 78 -11.96 5.76 17.28
CA ASP A 78 -12.57 6.86 18.03
C ASP A 78 -12.64 6.46 19.50
N GLY A 79 -11.97 7.15 20.42
CA GLY A 79 -12.20 6.79 21.83
C GLY A 79 -11.35 7.50 22.84
N SER A 80 -11.82 7.55 24.08
CA SER A 80 -11.28 8.40 25.15
C SER A 80 -10.12 7.80 25.95
N ILE A 81 -9.76 6.54 25.67
CA ILE A 81 -8.67 5.81 26.33
C ILE A 81 -7.61 5.39 25.30
N GLY A 82 -6.41 5.04 25.75
CA GLY A 82 -5.36 4.53 24.86
C GLY A 82 -5.68 3.15 24.28
N ILE A 83 -5.06 2.81 23.15
CA ILE A 83 -5.18 1.49 22.51
C ILE A 83 -3.83 1.07 21.90
N ASN A 84 -3.55 -0.23 21.92
CA ASN A 84 -2.43 -0.82 21.19
C ASN A 84 -2.96 -1.93 20.27
N LEU A 85 -2.78 -1.78 18.97
CA LEU A 85 -3.20 -2.73 17.95
C LEU A 85 -1.98 -3.23 17.17
N THR A 86 -1.91 -4.54 16.99
CA THR A 86 -0.99 -5.17 16.03
C THR A 86 -1.84 -5.97 15.06
N ILE A 87 -1.97 -5.47 13.84
CA ILE A 87 -2.78 -6.05 12.77
C ILE A 87 -1.86 -6.46 11.62
N ASP A 88 -2.08 -7.65 11.05
CA ASP A 88 -1.24 -8.18 9.96
C ASP A 88 -1.84 -7.91 8.57
N VAL A 89 -2.34 -6.69 8.37
CA VAL A 89 -2.94 -6.25 7.10
C VAL A 89 -2.37 -4.93 6.66
N LYS A 90 -2.51 -4.58 5.38
CA LYS A 90 -2.28 -3.23 4.87
C LYS A 90 -3.62 -2.51 4.76
N LEU A 91 -3.82 -1.47 5.56
CA LEU A 91 -5.08 -0.71 5.55
C LEU A 91 -5.13 0.25 4.36
N LYS A 92 -6.30 0.35 3.73
CA LYS A 92 -6.56 1.42 2.76
C LYS A 92 -6.70 2.76 3.48
N ASN A 93 -7.38 2.77 4.63
CA ASN A 93 -7.57 3.95 5.44
C ASN A 93 -7.38 3.65 6.93
N LEU A 94 -6.68 4.52 7.64
CA LEU A 94 -6.64 4.56 9.09
C LEU A 94 -6.94 5.97 9.58
N THR A 95 -8.04 6.13 10.31
CA THR A 95 -8.43 7.41 10.93
C THR A 95 -8.35 7.31 12.45
N ILE A 96 -7.65 8.25 13.08
CA ILE A 96 -7.60 8.41 14.54
C ILE A 96 -8.41 9.64 14.93
N LEU A 97 -9.35 9.46 15.83
CA LEU A 97 -10.28 10.47 16.30
C LEU A 97 -10.40 10.41 17.83
N ASN A 98 -10.43 11.58 18.49
CA ASN A 98 -10.63 11.73 19.93
C ASN A 98 -9.70 10.88 20.83
N ASN A 99 -8.59 10.35 20.30
CA ASN A 99 -7.81 9.33 21.00
C ASN A 99 -6.55 9.90 21.65
N PRO A 100 -6.34 9.69 22.96
CA PRO A 100 -5.18 10.26 23.66
C PRO A 100 -3.89 9.44 23.50
N ALA A 101 -3.94 8.20 22.98
CA ALA A 101 -2.75 7.35 22.84
C ALA A 101 -3.02 6.11 21.96
N ALA A 102 -3.21 6.30 20.65
CA ALA A 102 -3.41 5.19 19.72
C ALA A 102 -2.07 4.69 19.17
N VAL A 103 -1.69 3.45 19.49
CA VAL A 103 -0.50 2.80 18.93
C VAL A 103 -0.94 1.70 17.97
N VAL A 104 -0.57 1.81 16.70
CA VAL A 104 -0.99 0.86 15.66
C VAL A 104 0.23 0.34 14.91
N SER A 105 0.40 -0.97 14.87
CA SER A 105 1.38 -1.67 14.03
C SER A 105 0.65 -2.44 12.94
N THR A 106 1.02 -2.20 11.69
CA THR A 106 0.33 -2.67 10.47
C THR A 106 1.34 -2.94 9.34
N LYS A 107 0.95 -3.67 8.28
CA LYS A 107 1.81 -3.84 7.08
C LYS A 107 1.98 -2.52 6.31
N GLY A 108 1.09 -1.56 6.54
CA GLY A 108 1.14 -0.22 5.96
C GLY A 108 -0.23 0.42 5.92
N VAL A 109 -0.27 1.69 5.53
CA VAL A 109 -1.50 2.47 5.38
C VAL A 109 -1.44 3.25 4.07
N ASP A 110 -2.46 3.15 3.23
CA ASP A 110 -2.54 4.00 2.04
C ASP A 110 -2.88 5.45 2.42
N GLU A 111 -3.94 5.66 3.20
CA GLU A 111 -4.35 6.98 3.68
C GLU A 111 -4.52 7.01 5.20
N PHE A 112 -3.76 7.88 5.85
CA PHE A 112 -3.81 8.09 7.29
C PHE A 112 -4.40 9.46 7.60
N TYR A 113 -5.29 9.52 8.59
CA TYR A 113 -5.91 10.75 9.08
C TYR A 113 -5.76 10.81 10.61
N ALA A 114 -5.19 11.90 11.13
CA ALA A 114 -5.21 12.22 12.55
C ALA A 114 -6.06 13.47 12.76
N LEU A 115 -7.20 13.30 13.45
CA LEU A 115 -8.18 14.36 13.65
C LEU A 115 -8.00 15.05 15.01
N ASN A 116 -8.37 16.33 15.04
CA ASN A 116 -8.06 17.35 16.04
C ASN A 116 -7.81 16.83 17.47
N GLY A 117 -6.60 17.08 17.98
CA GLY A 117 -6.17 16.76 19.34
C GLY A 117 -5.81 15.29 19.60
N SER A 118 -5.88 14.42 18.60
CA SER A 118 -5.52 13.01 18.78
C SER A 118 -4.01 12.81 18.90
N THR A 119 -3.62 11.82 19.70
CA THR A 119 -2.23 11.39 19.86
C THR A 119 -2.07 9.96 19.37
N SER A 120 -1.11 9.72 18.46
CA SER A 120 -0.92 8.40 17.87
C SER A 120 0.53 8.09 17.49
N ALA A 121 0.84 6.80 17.44
CA ALA A 121 2.08 6.27 16.91
C ALA A 121 1.80 5.13 15.92
N ILE A 122 2.28 5.26 14.69
CA ILE A 122 1.98 4.33 13.59
C ILE A 122 3.27 3.63 13.15
N THR A 123 3.25 2.31 13.11
CA THR A 123 4.31 1.45 12.57
C THR A 123 3.79 0.75 11.32
N GLY A 124 4.47 0.93 10.20
CA GLY A 124 4.00 0.55 8.86
C GLY A 124 4.10 1.76 7.92
N ASP A 125 4.57 1.54 6.69
CA ASP A 125 4.75 2.63 5.71
C ASP A 125 3.41 3.30 5.38
N VAL A 126 3.40 4.62 5.32
CA VAL A 126 2.21 5.43 5.02
C VAL A 126 2.37 6.14 3.68
N ASN A 127 1.45 5.92 2.74
CA ASN A 127 1.52 6.58 1.43
C ASN A 127 1.10 8.06 1.52
N ARG A 128 0.00 8.35 2.22
CA ARG A 128 -0.46 9.71 2.46
C ARG A 128 -0.94 9.87 3.90
N ALA A 129 -0.46 10.89 4.59
CA ALA A 129 -0.89 11.26 5.92
C ALA A 129 -1.43 12.69 5.91
N ASP A 130 -2.61 12.89 6.49
CA ASP A 130 -3.14 14.21 6.82
C ASP A 130 -3.29 14.33 8.34
N VAL A 131 -2.60 15.31 8.91
CA VAL A 131 -2.60 15.57 10.35
C VAL A 131 -3.21 16.94 10.62
N TYR A 132 -4.29 16.98 11.38
CA TYR A 132 -5.09 18.18 11.61
C TYR A 132 -4.90 18.70 13.04
N ASP A 133 -4.82 20.02 13.19
CA ASP A 133 -5.01 20.81 14.42
C ASP A 133 -4.67 20.10 15.76
N GLY A 134 -3.51 20.43 16.35
CA GLY A 134 -3.16 20.04 17.71
C GLY A 134 -2.91 18.55 17.93
N CYS A 135 -2.79 17.75 16.86
CA CYS A 135 -2.45 16.34 16.99
C CYS A 135 -0.98 16.14 17.38
N VAL A 136 -0.70 15.02 18.05
CA VAL A 136 0.66 14.52 18.28
C VAL A 136 0.81 13.19 17.55
N VAL A 137 1.60 13.15 16.47
CA VAL A 137 1.71 11.95 15.63
C VAL A 137 3.16 11.56 15.45
N ASN A 138 3.47 10.29 15.71
CA ASN A 138 4.78 9.74 15.42
C ASN A 138 4.68 8.58 14.43
N PHE A 139 5.30 8.73 13.26
CA PHE A 139 5.41 7.66 12.28
C PHE A 139 6.73 6.91 12.49
N ASN A 140 6.67 5.65 12.91
CA ASN A 140 7.84 4.79 13.13
C ASN A 140 8.42 4.21 11.83
N SER A 141 7.83 4.53 10.68
CA SER A 141 8.20 4.02 9.35
C SER A 141 8.21 5.16 8.34
N ASN A 142 8.24 4.86 7.03
CA ASN A 142 8.33 5.91 6.01
C ASN A 142 6.97 6.54 5.74
N VAL A 143 6.97 7.82 5.34
CA VAL A 143 5.77 8.55 4.91
C VAL A 143 6.03 9.17 3.54
N LYS A 144 5.33 8.74 2.48
CA LYS A 144 5.58 9.34 1.15
C LYS A 144 5.09 10.79 1.08
N LYS A 145 3.84 11.04 1.48
CA LYS A 145 3.28 12.39 1.52
C LYS A 145 2.69 12.69 2.90
N LEU A 146 3.20 13.73 3.55
CA LEU A 146 2.68 14.23 4.82
C LEU A 146 2.11 15.63 4.60
N ASN A 147 0.85 15.82 4.97
CA ASN A 147 0.24 17.14 5.06
C ASN A 147 -0.10 17.44 6.53
N VAL A 148 0.30 18.61 7.01
CA VAL A 148 -0.03 19.11 8.33
C VAL A 148 -0.88 20.37 8.16
N TYR A 149 -2.12 20.33 8.63
CA TYR A 149 -3.10 21.37 8.41
C TYR A 149 -3.52 22.06 9.70
N SER A 150 -3.78 23.36 9.60
CA SER A 150 -4.74 24.01 10.49
C SER A 150 -6.01 24.36 9.71
N GLU A 151 -7.16 23.88 10.16
CA GLU A 151 -8.42 24.10 9.43
C GLU A 151 -9.06 25.45 9.72
N LYS A 152 -8.75 26.04 10.89
CA LYS A 152 -9.44 27.24 11.40
C LYS A 152 -8.56 28.48 11.43
N THR A 153 -7.23 28.31 11.37
CA THR A 153 -6.27 29.39 11.57
C THR A 153 -5.05 29.23 10.66
N ASP A 154 -4.16 30.21 10.68
CA ASP A 154 -2.80 30.08 10.13
C ASP A 154 -1.78 29.66 11.20
N LEU A 155 -2.24 29.20 12.36
CA LEU A 155 -1.39 28.75 13.44
C LEU A 155 -1.41 27.22 13.48
N LEU A 156 -0.43 26.63 12.79
CA LEU A 156 -0.14 25.21 12.96
C LEU A 156 0.20 24.92 14.43
N SER A 157 -0.40 23.86 14.97
CA SER A 157 -0.24 23.48 16.38
C SER A 157 0.12 22.01 16.57
N SER A 158 0.05 21.19 15.52
CA SER A 158 0.37 19.76 15.59
C SER A 158 1.87 19.53 15.77
N THR A 159 2.20 18.48 16.52
CA THR A 159 3.56 17.95 16.65
C THR A 159 3.64 16.64 15.88
N VAL A 160 4.55 16.55 14.90
CA VAL A 160 4.70 15.40 14.03
C VAL A 160 6.17 15.00 13.90
N ALA A 161 6.46 13.72 14.09
CA ALA A 161 7.79 13.15 13.87
C ALA A 161 7.71 11.96 12.91
N VAL A 162 8.77 11.76 12.12
CA VAL A 162 8.92 10.59 11.24
C VAL A 162 10.29 9.97 11.48
N VAL A 163 10.30 8.71 11.91
CA VAL A 163 11.50 7.90 12.15
C VAL A 163 12.08 7.38 10.83
N GLY A 164 11.24 7.04 9.85
CA GLY A 164 11.66 6.71 8.49
C GLY A 164 11.99 7.95 7.66
N THR A 165 11.90 7.83 6.33
CA THR A 165 11.97 8.98 5.41
C THR A 165 10.63 9.68 5.28
N ALA A 166 10.65 10.95 4.85
CA ALA A 166 9.46 11.62 4.33
C ALA A 166 9.71 12.26 2.95
N ASP A 167 8.99 11.84 1.91
CA ASP A 167 9.33 12.24 0.54
C ASP A 167 8.82 13.64 0.19
N GLN A 168 7.59 13.96 0.60
CA GLN A 168 6.98 15.29 0.49
C GLN A 168 6.30 15.65 1.79
N VAL A 169 6.61 16.83 2.31
CA VAL A 169 5.97 17.38 3.51
C VAL A 169 5.39 18.73 3.15
N TYR A 170 4.10 18.90 3.36
CA TYR A 170 3.39 20.17 3.27
C TYR A 170 2.87 20.55 4.65
N ALA A 171 2.99 21.83 5.00
CA ALA A 171 2.34 22.39 6.16
C ALA A 171 1.69 23.73 5.82
N GLY A 172 0.40 23.89 6.15
CA GLY A 172 -0.40 25.03 5.72
C GLY A 172 -1.65 25.28 6.57
N GLY A 173 -2.08 26.53 6.63
CA GLY A 173 -3.33 26.97 7.26
C GLY A 173 -4.33 27.49 6.23
N VAL A 174 -5.29 28.30 6.71
CA VAL A 174 -6.39 28.87 5.90
C VAL A 174 -5.90 29.79 4.78
N SER A 175 -4.85 30.57 5.04
CA SER A 175 -4.24 31.50 4.07
C SER A 175 -3.26 30.82 3.13
N GLY A 176 -3.00 29.52 3.31
CA GLY A 176 -2.15 28.71 2.44
C GLY A 176 -0.91 28.15 3.13
N LYS A 177 0.14 27.97 2.34
CA LYS A 177 1.35 27.21 2.68
C LYS A 177 2.27 27.97 3.65
N HIS A 178 2.64 27.33 4.76
CA HIS A 178 3.76 27.75 5.61
C HIS A 178 5.09 27.25 5.04
N PHE A 179 5.16 25.96 4.72
CA PHE A 179 6.31 25.37 4.06
C PHE A 179 5.92 24.12 3.28
N GLU A 180 6.76 23.77 2.30
CA GLU A 180 6.74 22.45 1.69
C GLU A 180 8.14 22.14 1.20
N PHE A 181 8.59 20.95 1.60
CA PHE A 181 9.94 20.47 1.45
C PHE A 181 9.88 18.98 1.10
N TYR A 182 11.02 18.44 0.66
CA TYR A 182 11.10 17.12 0.04
C TYR A 182 12.27 16.32 0.59
N ASN A 183 12.22 15.00 0.41
CA ASN A 183 13.32 14.07 0.65
C ASN A 183 13.97 14.22 2.05
N PHE A 184 13.15 14.23 3.10
CA PHE A 184 13.65 14.25 4.47
C PHE A 184 14.44 12.97 4.75
N ALA A 185 15.66 13.13 5.28
CA ALA A 185 16.51 12.02 5.66
C ALA A 185 15.85 11.18 6.77
N PRO A 186 16.17 9.86 6.87
CA PRO A 186 15.65 9.01 7.94
C PRO A 186 15.85 9.61 9.33
N GLY A 187 14.78 9.61 10.13
CA GLY A 187 14.79 10.03 11.54
C GLY A 187 15.03 11.52 11.76
N SER A 188 14.89 12.35 10.71
CA SER A 188 15.20 13.78 10.78
C SER A 188 13.97 14.69 10.87
N LEU A 189 12.81 14.24 10.38
CA LEU A 189 11.60 15.06 10.37
C LEU A 189 11.07 15.24 11.79
N LEU A 190 11.03 16.49 12.22
CA LEU A 190 10.37 16.93 13.44
C LEU A 190 9.69 18.27 13.19
N ILE A 191 8.37 18.28 13.31
CA ILE A 191 7.55 19.47 13.43
C ILE A 191 7.09 19.49 14.89
N GLU A 192 7.43 20.54 15.63
CA GLU A 192 7.06 20.69 17.03
C GLU A 192 6.20 21.93 17.17
N ASN A 193 4.97 21.74 17.65
CA ASN A 193 3.95 22.80 17.77
C ASN A 193 3.86 23.65 16.48
N GLY A 194 3.71 22.97 15.34
CA GLY A 194 3.61 23.60 14.02
C GLY A 194 4.91 24.18 13.43
N THR A 195 6.01 24.15 14.17
CA THR A 195 7.30 24.69 13.72
C THR A 195 8.24 23.58 13.27
N LEU A 196 8.80 23.68 12.06
CA LEU A 196 9.83 22.75 11.61
C LEU A 196 11.11 22.91 12.45
N LYS A 197 11.57 21.83 13.08
CA LYS A 197 12.82 21.78 13.88
C LYS A 197 13.97 21.07 13.15
N THR A 198 13.66 20.39 12.06
CA THR A 198 14.64 19.69 11.23
C THR A 198 15.67 20.67 10.64
N ALA A 199 16.96 20.34 10.77
CA ALA A 199 18.04 21.14 10.19
C ALA A 199 17.99 21.13 8.64
N GLU A 200 18.27 22.26 8.01
CA GLU A 200 18.16 22.44 6.54
C GLU A 200 18.95 21.41 5.72
N ALA A 201 20.09 20.94 6.23
CA ALA A 201 20.91 19.92 5.57
C ALA A 201 20.24 18.52 5.51
N LYS A 202 19.04 18.35 6.08
CA LYS A 202 18.32 17.08 6.16
C LYS A 202 17.09 17.00 5.26
N TYR A 203 16.82 18.03 4.45
CA TYR A 203 15.74 18.02 3.46
C TYR A 203 16.13 18.82 2.20
N SER A 204 15.30 18.76 1.18
CA SER A 204 15.41 19.51 -0.07
C SER A 204 14.27 20.52 -0.20
N THR A 205 14.54 21.66 -0.83
CA THR A 205 13.54 22.66 -1.21
C THR A 205 12.97 22.43 -2.61
N GLN A 206 13.50 21.45 -3.33
CA GLN A 206 13.05 21.03 -4.65
C GLN A 206 12.62 19.56 -4.60
N PRO A 207 11.57 19.17 -5.35
CA PRO A 207 11.26 17.77 -5.56
C PRO A 207 12.50 17.06 -6.11
N SER A 208 12.70 15.79 -5.74
CA SER A 208 13.69 14.99 -6.46
C SER A 208 13.27 14.95 -7.93
N ALA A 209 14.18 15.30 -8.84
CA ALA A 209 13.99 14.97 -10.25
C ALA A 209 13.80 13.46 -10.28
N GLY A 210 12.57 13.02 -10.59
CA GLY A 210 12.25 11.60 -10.56
C GLY A 210 13.35 10.83 -11.26
N THR A 211 13.79 9.72 -10.67
CA THR A 211 14.57 8.72 -11.39
C THR A 211 13.66 8.22 -12.50
N SER A 212 13.67 8.93 -13.62
CA SER A 212 13.30 8.37 -14.90
C SER A 212 14.18 7.14 -15.04
N THR A 213 13.54 5.97 -15.13
CA THR A 213 14.19 4.77 -15.65
C THR A 213 14.96 5.19 -16.89
N THR A 214 16.29 5.11 -16.81
CA THR A 214 17.22 5.41 -17.90
C THR A 214 16.89 4.50 -19.07
N THR A 215 16.08 5.01 -19.99
CA THR A 215 16.00 4.44 -21.34
C THR A 215 17.28 4.87 -22.06
N PRO A 216 18.07 3.95 -22.63
CA PRO A 216 19.27 4.32 -23.36
C PRO A 216 18.91 5.26 -24.51
N SER A 217 19.55 6.42 -24.55
CA SER A 217 19.45 7.38 -25.65
C SER A 217 20.12 6.78 -26.89
N ALA A 218 19.36 6.63 -27.98
CA ALA A 218 19.90 6.38 -29.32
C ALA A 218 19.85 7.70 -30.13
N PRO A 219 20.84 8.00 -30.99
CA PRO A 219 20.92 9.28 -31.71
C PRO A 219 19.81 9.44 -32.76
N SER A 220 19.45 10.69 -33.02
CA SER A 220 18.33 11.10 -33.86
C SER A 220 18.62 11.09 -35.37
N ASP A 221 17.50 11.01 -36.09
CA ASP A 221 17.23 11.53 -37.44
C ASP A 221 17.70 10.74 -38.67
N GLN A 222 16.79 9.87 -39.16
CA GLN A 222 16.49 9.84 -40.59
C GLN A 222 15.02 9.43 -40.86
N TYR A 223 14.20 10.47 -40.99
CA TYR A 223 13.03 10.64 -41.84
C TYR A 223 12.06 9.46 -42.11
N ASP A 224 10.90 9.62 -41.45
CA ASP A 224 9.57 9.70 -42.07
C ASP A 224 8.95 8.41 -42.63
N GLU A 225 8.07 7.81 -41.82
CA GLU A 225 6.83 7.19 -42.30
C GLU A 225 5.85 6.95 -41.12
N VAL A 226 4.69 7.62 -41.15
CA VAL A 226 3.53 7.34 -40.28
C VAL A 226 2.44 6.75 -41.21
N PRO A 227 1.86 5.55 -40.96
CA PRO A 227 0.72 5.51 -40.03
C PRO A 227 0.37 4.18 -39.30
N LYS A 228 -0.19 4.40 -38.10
CA LYS A 228 -1.28 3.66 -37.39
C LYS A 228 -0.95 2.50 -36.44
N THR A 229 -1.75 2.55 -35.37
CA THR A 229 -1.86 1.65 -34.22
C THR A 229 -2.10 0.20 -34.65
N THR A 230 -1.07 -0.64 -34.63
CA THR A 230 -1.10 -2.09 -34.32
C THR A 230 0.28 -2.67 -34.58
N ASP A 231 1.22 -2.53 -33.64
CA ASP A 231 2.51 -3.24 -33.72
C ASP A 231 3.13 -3.41 -32.32
N VAL A 232 2.51 -4.23 -31.48
CA VAL A 232 3.24 -4.88 -30.38
C VAL A 232 4.00 -6.04 -31.00
N ARG A 233 5.24 -5.78 -31.44
CA ARG A 233 6.16 -6.82 -31.93
C ARG A 233 6.63 -7.69 -30.75
N LEU A 234 5.77 -8.61 -30.32
CA LEU A 234 6.21 -9.85 -29.68
C LEU A 234 7.05 -10.60 -30.71
N ASN A 235 8.37 -10.58 -30.55
CA ASN A 235 9.32 -11.29 -31.41
C ASN A 235 8.96 -12.80 -31.47
N PRO A 236 8.42 -13.32 -32.59
CA PRO A 236 7.94 -14.71 -32.68
C PRO A 236 9.08 -15.73 -32.75
N MET A 237 10.33 -15.29 -32.79
CA MET A 237 11.53 -16.13 -32.88
C MET A 237 11.65 -17.12 -31.70
N TRP A 238 11.14 -16.77 -30.52
CA TRP A 238 11.11 -17.66 -29.35
C TRP A 238 10.09 -18.80 -29.49
N LEU A 239 8.95 -18.55 -30.12
CA LEU A 239 7.93 -19.58 -30.36
C LEU A 239 8.38 -20.62 -31.38
N VAL A 240 9.17 -20.21 -32.39
CA VAL A 240 9.75 -21.13 -33.39
C VAL A 240 10.86 -22.00 -32.76
N LEU A 241 11.68 -21.44 -31.86
CA LEU A 241 12.71 -22.21 -31.16
C LEU A 241 12.12 -23.28 -30.22
N VAL A 242 11.02 -22.96 -29.51
CA VAL A 242 10.33 -23.93 -28.63
C VAL A 242 9.64 -25.02 -29.45
N ALA A 243 9.04 -24.70 -30.59
CA ALA A 243 8.45 -25.71 -31.48
C ALA A 243 9.51 -26.65 -32.07
N GLY A 244 10.70 -26.14 -32.43
CA GLY A 244 11.80 -26.95 -32.95
C GLY A 244 12.31 -28.00 -31.95
N VAL A 245 12.41 -27.65 -30.67
CA VAL A 245 12.83 -28.58 -29.60
C VAL A 245 11.76 -29.68 -29.38
N CYS A 246 10.48 -29.33 -29.47
CA CYS A 246 9.37 -30.29 -29.32
C CYS A 246 9.28 -31.31 -30.48
N PHE A 247 9.59 -30.91 -31.72
CA PHE A 247 9.59 -31.83 -32.87
C PHE A 247 10.85 -32.72 -32.93
N ALA A 248 12.02 -32.21 -32.53
CA ALA A 248 13.25 -33.00 -32.49
C ALA A 248 13.18 -34.13 -31.44
N GLY A 249 12.60 -33.86 -30.26
CA GLY A 249 12.38 -34.87 -29.22
C GLY A 249 11.48 -36.02 -29.69
N SER A 250 10.46 -35.72 -30.49
CA SER A 250 9.51 -36.72 -31.01
C SER A 250 10.15 -37.64 -32.06
N TYR A 251 11.16 -37.18 -32.81
CA TYR A 251 11.86 -37.99 -33.81
C TYR A 251 12.87 -38.96 -33.19
N VAL A 252 13.54 -38.56 -32.10
CA VAL A 252 14.49 -39.41 -31.37
C VAL A 252 13.78 -40.54 -30.60
N LEU A 253 12.55 -40.32 -30.13
CA LEU A 253 11.74 -41.39 -29.51
C LEU A 253 11.22 -42.43 -30.51
N LYS A 254 10.95 -42.06 -31.77
CA LYS A 254 10.52 -43.02 -32.81
C LYS A 254 11.63 -43.98 -33.24
N LYS A 255 12.91 -43.58 -33.18
CA LYS A 255 14.05 -44.43 -33.58
C LYS A 255 14.46 -45.46 -32.53
N LYS A 256 13.90 -45.41 -31.31
CA LYS A 256 14.20 -46.36 -30.22
C LYS A 256 13.15 -47.46 -30.04
N ILE A 257 12.09 -47.46 -30.86
CA ILE A 257 10.96 -48.42 -30.79
C ILE A 257 10.85 -49.25 -32.10
N HIS A 258 11.91 -49.31 -32.92
CA HIS A 258 12.12 -50.36 -33.92
C HIS A 258 13.48 -50.99 -33.68
#